data_AF-A0A2K3JY15-F1
#
_entry.id   AF-A0A2K3JY15-F1
#
_cell.length_a   1.000
_cell.length_b   1.000
_cell.length_c   1.000
_cell.angle_alpha   90.00
_cell.angle_beta   90.00
_cell.angle_gamma   90.00
#
_symmetry.space_group_name_H-M   'P 1'
#
loop_
_entity.id
_entity.type
_entity.pdbx_description
1 polymer ?
#
loop_
_entity_poly.entity_id
_entity_poly.type
_entity_poly.pdbx_seq_one_letter_code
_entity_poly.pdbx_strand_id
1 'polypeptide(L)'
;GTFDVVVVNLYPFYDKVTSTGGIEFEDGIENIDIGGPAMIRAAAKNHKDVLVVVDSEDYPALLEFLKGNQDEQFRLKLAWKAFQHVASYDSAVSEWLWKQ
;
A
#
# COMPACT_ATOMS: atom_id res chain seq x y z
N GLY A 1 3.92 4.27 -21.73
CA GLY A 1 3.60 5.65 -21.31
C GLY A 1 3.97 5.81 -19.85
N THR A 2 3.80 7.01 -19.30
CA THR A 2 3.90 7.29 -17.86
C THR A 2 2.57 6.95 -17.16
N PHE A 3 2.60 6.82 -15.84
CA PHE A 3 1.39 6.68 -15.00
C PHE A 3 1.17 7.95 -14.20
N ASP A 4 -0.05 8.49 -14.21
CA ASP A 4 -0.43 9.65 -13.39
C ASP A 4 -1.00 9.24 -12.04
N VAL A 5 -1.61 8.04 -11.98
CA VAL A 5 -2.23 7.47 -10.78
C VAL A 5 -1.86 6.00 -10.65
N VAL A 6 -1.46 5.59 -9.46
CA VAL A 6 -1.23 4.20 -9.06
C VAL A 6 -2.16 3.89 -7.89
N VAL A 7 -3.10 2.98 -8.11
CA VAL A 7 -4.03 2.51 -7.08
C VAL A 7 -3.71 1.06 -6.77
N VAL A 8 -3.19 0.80 -5.58
CA VAL A 8 -2.75 -0.54 -5.15
C VAL A 8 -3.11 -0.71 -3.69
N ASN A 9 -3.89 -1.74 -3.38
CA ASN A 9 -4.15 -2.15 -2.00
C ASN A 9 -3.41 -3.46 -1.74
N LEU A 10 -2.73 -3.56 -0.61
CA LEU A 10 -2.06 -4.80 -0.23
C LEU A 10 -3.09 -5.82 0.27
N TYR A 11 -2.79 -7.09 0.03
CA TYR A 11 -3.57 -8.17 0.62
C TYR A 11 -3.51 -8.06 2.16
N PRO A 12 -4.61 -8.34 2.89
CA PRO A 12 -4.60 -8.31 4.35
C PRO A 12 -3.81 -9.52 4.89
N PHE A 13 -2.49 -9.45 4.76
CA PHE A 13 -1.57 -10.52 5.13
C PHE A 13 -1.77 -10.92 6.59
N TYR A 14 -1.88 -9.94 7.49
CA TYR A 14 -2.12 -10.17 8.91
C TYR A 14 -3.38 -11.01 9.16
N ASP A 15 -4.51 -10.67 8.53
CA ASP A 15 -5.78 -11.41 8.71
C ASP A 15 -5.66 -12.84 8.19
N LYS A 16 -4.92 -13.05 7.09
CA LYS A 16 -4.72 -14.38 6.50
C LYS A 16 -3.86 -15.27 7.38
N VAL A 17 -2.73 -14.75 7.87
CA VAL A 17 -1.78 -15.55 8.67
C VAL A 17 -2.18 -15.71 10.14
N THR A 18 -3.14 -14.91 10.62
CA THR A 18 -3.72 -15.03 11.98
C THR A 18 -5.08 -15.73 11.99
N SER A 19 -5.53 -16.26 10.84
CA SER A 19 -6.81 -16.94 10.72
C SER A 19 -6.90 -18.19 11.61
N THR A 20 -8.12 -18.51 12.04
CA THR A 20 -8.40 -19.61 12.97
C THR A 20 -7.94 -20.95 12.35
N GLY A 21 -6.94 -21.58 12.98
CA GLY A 21 -6.30 -22.80 12.47
C GLY A 21 -4.85 -22.61 12.05
N GLY A 22 -4.39 -21.35 11.94
CA GLY A 22 -3.08 -21.03 11.41
C GLY A 22 -3.01 -21.20 9.89
N ILE A 23 -1.90 -20.77 9.31
CA ILE A 23 -1.55 -21.03 7.92
C ILE A 23 -0.29 -21.88 7.91
N GLU A 24 -0.19 -22.84 6.99
CA GLU A 24 1.08 -23.56 6.78
C GLU A 24 2.18 -22.56 6.40
N PHE A 25 3.41 -22.83 6.81
CA PHE A 25 4.51 -21.88 6.62
C PHE A 25 4.70 -21.53 5.14
N GLU A 26 4.69 -22.52 4.26
CA GLU A 26 4.83 -22.34 2.81
C GLU A 26 3.70 -21.47 2.24
N ASP A 27 2.46 -21.72 2.67
CA ASP A 27 1.32 -20.89 2.26
C ASP A 27 1.47 -19.46 2.76
N GLY A 28 2.00 -19.25 3.98
CA GLY A 28 2.32 -17.93 4.50
C GLY A 28 3.36 -17.20 3.66
N ILE A 29 4.43 -17.89 3.26
CA ILE A 29 5.49 -17.33 2.38
C ILE A 29 4.91 -16.90 1.03
N GLU A 30 4.06 -17.71 0.40
CA GLU A 30 3.43 -17.40 -0.89
C GLU A 30 2.46 -16.19 -0.82
N ASN A 31 2.03 -15.80 0.39
CA ASN A 31 1.17 -14.64 0.59
C ASN A 31 1.93 -13.33 0.86
N ILE A 32 3.27 -13.37 0.91
CA ILE A 32 4.08 -12.16 1.02
C ILE A 32 4.13 -11.48 -0.36
N ASP A 33 3.53 -10.29 -0.46
CA ASP A 33 3.49 -9.49 -1.66
C ASP A 33 4.80 -8.70 -1.82
N ILE A 34 5.49 -8.93 -2.93
CA ILE A 34 6.69 -8.19 -3.32
C ILE A 34 6.35 -7.04 -4.26
N GLY A 35 5.41 -7.27 -5.18
CA GLY A 35 5.07 -6.33 -6.25
C GLY A 35 4.30 -5.13 -5.73
N GLY A 36 3.33 -5.34 -4.85
CA GLY A 36 2.52 -4.30 -4.23
C GLY A 36 3.39 -3.25 -3.51
N PRO A 37 4.19 -3.63 -2.50
CA PRO A 37 5.07 -2.70 -1.81
C PRO A 37 6.08 -2.00 -2.75
N ALA A 38 6.61 -2.71 -3.74
CA ALA A 38 7.52 -2.12 -4.72
C ALA A 38 6.85 -1.00 -5.54
N MET A 39 5.65 -1.25 -6.08
CA MET A 39 4.87 -0.26 -6.84
C MET A 39 4.43 0.92 -5.98
N ILE A 40 3.94 0.65 -4.77
CA ILE A 40 3.50 1.68 -3.81
C ILE A 40 4.67 2.61 -3.46
N ARG A 41 5.83 2.05 -3.10
CA ARG A 41 7.02 2.84 -2.75
C ARG A 41 7.55 3.65 -3.94
N ALA A 42 7.54 3.07 -5.14
CA ALA A 42 7.97 3.77 -6.35
C ALA A 42 7.07 4.98 -6.66
N ALA A 43 5.75 4.80 -6.59
CA ALA A 43 4.77 5.87 -6.80
C ALA A 43 4.85 6.94 -5.70
N ALA A 44 4.92 6.53 -4.43
CA ALA A 44 5.04 7.43 -3.29
C ALA A 44 6.33 8.26 -3.33
N LYS A 45 7.47 7.68 -3.73
CA LYS A 45 8.71 8.43 -3.97
C LYS A 45 8.52 9.49 -5.04
N ASN A 46 7.77 9.18 -6.10
CA ASN A 46 7.53 10.07 -7.23
C ASN A 46 6.24 10.92 -7.10
N HIS A 47 5.84 11.26 -5.87
CA HIS A 47 4.56 11.91 -5.58
C HIS A 47 4.32 13.25 -6.30
N LYS A 48 5.39 13.89 -6.81
CA LYS A 48 5.28 15.13 -7.60
C LYS A 48 4.52 14.88 -8.89
N ASP A 49 4.74 13.73 -9.51
CA ASP A 49 4.15 13.38 -10.81
C ASP A 49 3.08 12.29 -10.69
N VAL A 50 3.17 11.41 -9.67
CA VAL A 50 2.30 10.23 -9.53
C VAL A 50 1.46 10.32 -8.25
N LEU A 51 0.14 10.20 -8.37
CA LEU A 51 -0.75 10.04 -7.23
C LEU A 51 -0.80 8.57 -6.83
N VAL A 52 -0.41 8.25 -5.59
CA VAL A 52 -0.49 6.89 -5.05
C VAL A 52 -1.69 6.76 -4.12
N VAL A 53 -2.51 5.74 -4.30
CA VAL A 53 -3.66 5.48 -3.42
C VAL A 53 -3.63 4.04 -2.94
N VAL A 54 -3.66 3.90 -1.62
CA VAL A 54 -3.59 2.61 -0.90
C VAL A 54 -4.84 2.34 -0.06
N ASP A 55 -5.87 3.18 -0.19
CA ASP A 55 -7.10 3.10 0.59
C ASP A 55 -8.26 3.69 -0.22
N SER A 56 -9.35 2.93 -0.31
CA SER A 56 -10.58 3.36 -1.00
C SER A 56 -11.22 4.60 -0.40
N GLU A 57 -10.98 4.90 0.88
CA GLU A 57 -11.52 6.10 1.53
C GLU A 57 -10.99 7.41 0.92
N ASP A 58 -9.84 7.36 0.22
CA ASP A 58 -9.26 8.54 -0.42
C ASP A 58 -9.84 8.83 -1.82
N TYR A 59 -10.66 7.92 -2.38
CA TYR A 59 -11.20 8.09 -3.73
C TYR A 59 -12.02 9.37 -3.93
N PRO A 60 -12.92 9.78 -3.01
CA PRO A 60 -13.65 11.03 -3.17
C PRO A 60 -12.72 12.25 -3.27
N ALA A 61 -11.70 12.32 -2.40
CA ALA A 61 -10.74 13.42 -2.41
C ALA A 61 -9.85 13.39 -3.67
N LEU A 62 -9.45 12.20 -4.13
CA LEU A 62 -8.72 12.02 -5.38
C LEU A 62 -9.53 12.51 -6.58
N LEU A 63 -10.83 12.18 -6.66
CA LEU A 63 -11.69 12.61 -7.75
C LEU A 63 -11.84 14.13 -7.79
N GLU A 64 -11.93 14.80 -6.63
CA GLU A 64 -11.93 16.27 -6.57
C GLU A 64 -10.57 16.86 -6.96
N PHE A 65 -9.46 16.23 -6.56
CA PHE A 65 -8.11 16.61 -7.00
C PHE A 65 -8.01 16.60 -8.54
N LEU A 66 -8.44 15.51 -9.16
CA LEU A 66 -8.38 15.32 -10.61
C LEU A 66 -9.26 16.30 -11.42
N LYS A 67 -10.29 16.91 -10.80
CA LYS A 67 -11.12 17.94 -11.43
C LYS A 67 -10.44 19.31 -11.55
N GLY A 68 -9.27 19.50 -10.94
CA GLY A 68 -8.48 20.73 -11.08
C GLY A 68 -7.90 21.30 -9.80
N ASN A 69 -8.12 20.66 -8.64
CA ASN A 69 -7.47 21.06 -7.40
C ASN A 69 -6.04 20.49 -7.38
N GLN A 70 -5.04 21.31 -7.69
CA GLN A 70 -3.62 20.92 -7.75
C GLN A 70 -2.91 21.17 -6.41
N ASP A 71 -3.49 20.67 -5.32
CA ASP A 71 -2.90 20.80 -3.98
C ASP A 71 -1.67 19.89 -3.79
N GLU A 72 -0.48 20.49 -3.72
CA GLU A 72 0.77 19.74 -3.46
C GLU A 72 0.76 19.03 -2.09
N GLN A 73 0.04 19.56 -1.10
CA GLN A 73 -0.08 18.92 0.21
C GLN A 73 -0.88 17.62 0.12
N PHE A 74 -1.88 17.55 -0.75
CA PHE A 74 -2.62 16.31 -1.00
C PHE A 74 -1.72 15.21 -1.57
N ARG A 75 -0.86 15.55 -2.54
CA ARG A 75 0.14 14.61 -3.10
C ARG A 75 1.07 14.07 -2.01
N LEU A 76 1.59 14.96 -1.16
CA LEU A 76 2.49 14.58 -0.08
C LEU A 76 1.77 13.72 0.99
N LYS A 77 0.51 14.04 1.31
CA LYS A 77 -0.33 13.25 2.22
C LYS A 77 -0.52 11.82 1.71
N LEU A 78 -0.84 11.66 0.41
CA LEU A 78 -0.97 10.35 -0.21
C LEU A 78 0.35 9.55 -0.15
N ALA A 79 1.48 10.20 -0.41
CA ALA A 79 2.80 9.57 -0.30
C ALA A 79 3.13 9.13 1.13
N TRP A 80 2.86 9.98 2.12
CA TRP A 80 3.01 9.64 3.54
C TRP A 80 2.17 8.41 3.91
N LYS A 81 0.88 8.41 3.54
CA LYS A 81 -0.04 7.30 3.81
C LYS A 81 0.43 6.00 3.14
N ALA A 82 0.94 6.09 1.91
CA ALA A 82 1.51 4.96 1.19
C ALA A 82 2.74 4.35 1.89
N PHE A 83 3.69 5.18 2.34
CA PHE A 83 4.84 4.69 3.11
C PHE A 83 4.43 4.10 4.46
N GLN A 84 3.47 4.72 5.15
CA GLN A 84 2.90 4.18 6.39
C GLN A 84 2.26 2.80 6.16
N HIS A 85 1.48 2.65 5.09
CA HIS A 85 0.80 1.40 4.75
C HIS A 85 1.81 0.26 4.52
N VAL A 86 2.90 0.52 3.77
CA VAL A 86 3.97 -0.46 3.55
C VAL A 86 4.73 -0.77 4.85
N ALA A 87 5.01 0.24 5.68
CA ALA A 87 5.69 0.00 6.97
C ALA A 87 4.87 -0.90 7.90
N SER A 88 3.54 -0.72 7.94
CA SER A 88 2.63 -1.59 8.69
C SER A 88 2.63 -3.01 8.12
N TYR A 89 2.62 -3.15 6.79
CA TYR A 89 2.69 -4.43 6.11
C TYR A 89 3.99 -5.19 6.45
N ASP A 90 5.14 -4.55 6.29
CA ASP A 90 6.45 -5.14 6.56
C ASP A 90 6.58 -5.55 8.04
N SER A 91 6.01 -4.76 8.95
CA SER A 91 5.97 -5.07 10.37
C SER A 91 5.16 -6.33 10.66
N ALA A 92 4.00 -6.49 10.03
CA ALA A 92 3.18 -7.70 10.15
C ALA A 92 3.90 -8.95 9.61
N VAL A 93 4.56 -8.85 8.45
CA VAL A 93 5.37 -9.93 7.88
C VAL A 93 6.52 -10.31 8.81
N SER A 94 7.26 -9.31 9.31
CA SER A 94 8.38 -9.55 10.24
C SER A 94 7.93 -10.21 11.54
N GLU A 95 6.80 -9.77 12.11
CA GLU A 95 6.26 -10.36 13.33
C GLU A 95 5.81 -11.80 13.11
N TRP A 96 5.14 -12.09 11.99
CA TRP A 96 4.73 -13.44 11.65
C TRP A 96 5.93 -14.38 11.46
N LEU A 97 6.98 -13.95 10.73
CA LEU A 97 8.20 -14.72 10.54
C LEU A 97 8.93 -15.01 11.87
N TRP A 98 8.92 -14.07 12.81
CA TRP A 98 9.54 -14.26 14.13
C TRP A 98 8.83 -15.31 15.00
N LYS A 99 7.53 -15.53 14.78
CA LYS A 99 6.71 -16.47 15.55
C LYS A 99 6.78 -17.92 15.05
N GLN A 100 7.43 -18.17 13.92
CA GLN A 100 7.65 -19.52 13.38
C GLN A 100 8.77 -20.22 14.16
#